data_AF-A0A527GI58-F1
#
_entry.id   AF-A0A527GI58-F1
#
_cell.length_a   1.000
_cell.length_b   1.000
_cell.length_c   1.000
_cell.angle_alpha   90.00
_cell.angle_beta   90.00
_cell.angle_gamma   90.00
#
_symmetry.space_group_name_H-M   'P 1'
#
loop_
_entity.id
_entity.type
_entity.pdbx_description
1 polymer ?
#
loop_
_entity_poly.entity_id
_entity_poly.type
_entity_poly.pdbx_seq_one_letter_code
_entity_poly.pdbx_strand_id
1 'polypeptide(L)'
;PLRADARRNRDRLVEVAVSIFAERGIDGSLEEIARRAGVGIGTLYRHFPTREHLVEVVYRREVEALCAAAGELAQKHPSDVALEQWM
;
A
#
# COMPACT_ATOMS: atom_id res chain seq x y z
N PRO A 1 18.47 -14.97 7.47
CA PRO A 1 17.39 -14.53 8.41
C PRO A 1 17.00 -13.04 8.23
N LEU A 2 17.94 -12.09 8.29
CA LEU A 2 17.68 -10.63 8.28
C LEU A 2 16.94 -10.06 7.06
N ARG A 3 17.12 -10.66 5.87
CA ARG A 3 16.46 -10.17 4.64
C ARG A 3 14.95 -10.41 4.60
N ALA A 4 14.48 -11.45 5.28
CA ALA A 4 13.04 -11.75 5.38
C ALA A 4 12.35 -10.76 6.33
N ASP A 5 13.01 -10.40 7.44
CA ASP A 5 12.52 -9.39 8.38
C ASP A 5 12.43 -8.01 7.73
N ALA A 6 13.47 -7.60 6.98
CA ALA A 6 13.46 -6.34 6.26
C ALA A 6 12.31 -6.24 5.24
N ARG A 7 11.98 -7.35 4.55
CA ARG A 7 10.82 -7.41 3.65
C ARG A 7 9.50 -7.28 4.42
N ARG A 8 9.31 -8.09 5.46
CA ARG A 8 8.10 -8.02 6.30
C ARG A 8 7.86 -6.64 6.90
N ASN A 9 8.92 -5.96 7.34
CA ASN A 9 8.84 -4.61 7.88
C ASN A 9 8.41 -3.61 6.80
N ARG A 10 8.98 -3.73 5.59
CA ARG A 10 8.58 -2.92 4.44
C ARG A 10 7.11 -3.14 4.10
N ASP A 11 6.66 -4.39 4.06
CA ASP A 11 5.28 -4.72 3.67
C ASP A 11 4.28 -4.18 4.70
N ARG A 12 4.56 -4.33 6.01
CA ARG A 12 3.75 -3.74 7.09
C ARG A 12 3.69 -2.22 7.03
N LEU A 13 4.81 -1.57 6.73
CA LEU A 13 4.84 -0.12 6.55
C LEU A 13 3.91 0.32 5.41
N VAL A 14 3.91 -0.41 4.28
CA VAL A 14 3.03 -0.12 3.14
C VAL A 14 1.56 -0.37 3.49
N GLU A 15 1.24 -1.47 4.17
CA GLU A 15 -0.14 -1.75 4.63
C GLU A 15 -0.70 -0.65 5.53
N VAL A 16 0.07 -0.24 6.54
CA VAL A 16 -0.36 0.81 7.45
C VAL A 16 -0.46 2.16 6.73
N ALA A 17 0.46 2.45 5.81
CA ALA A 17 0.44 3.68 5.03
C ALA A 17 -0.80 3.76 4.14
N VAL A 18 -1.21 2.67 3.48
CA VAL A 18 -2.47 2.59 2.71
C VAL A 18 -3.64 3.00 3.59
N SER A 19 -3.79 2.39 4.78
CA SER A 19 -4.91 2.71 5.67
C SER A 19 -4.91 4.17 6.11
N ILE A 20 -3.76 4.70 6.51
CA ILE A 20 -3.67 6.10 6.98
C ILE A 20 -3.91 7.09 5.84
N PHE A 21 -3.36 6.84 4.65
CA PHE A 21 -3.57 7.73 3.51
C PHE A 21 -5.01 7.69 2.99
N ALA A 22 -5.68 6.54 3.06
CA ALA A 22 -7.11 6.45 2.74
C ALA A 22 -7.97 7.28 3.72
N GLU A 23 -7.64 7.30 5.01
CA GLU A 23 -8.40 8.04 6.02
C GLU A 23 -8.11 9.55 6.04
N ARG A 24 -6.85 9.95 5.78
CA ARG A 24 -6.35 11.31 6.09
C ARG A 24 -5.67 11.99 4.91
N GLY A 25 -5.65 11.37 3.74
CA GLY A 25 -4.85 11.82 2.62
C GLY A 25 -3.34 11.63 2.85
N ILE A 26 -2.54 12.09 1.88
CA ILE A 26 -1.08 11.93 1.86
C ILE A 26 -0.33 12.69 2.96
N ASP A 27 -1.02 13.56 3.70
CA ASP A 27 -0.47 14.33 4.82
C ASP A 27 -0.45 13.55 6.16
N GLY A 28 -0.88 12.28 6.16
CA GLY A 28 -0.81 11.40 7.33
C GLY A 28 0.59 11.32 7.97
N SER A 29 0.66 11.19 9.29
CA SER A 29 1.94 11.18 10.04
C SER A 29 2.78 9.93 9.74
N LEU A 30 4.06 10.14 9.39
CA LEU A 30 5.01 9.04 9.18
C LEU A 30 5.38 8.35 10.50
N GLU A 31 5.38 9.09 11.60
CA GLU A 31 5.59 8.58 12.95
C GLU A 31 4.47 7.61 13.35
N GLU A 32 3.22 7.98 13.05
CA GLU A 32 2.07 7.11 13.30
C GLU A 32 2.11 5.85 12.41
N ILE A 33 2.52 5.98 11.14
CA ILE A 33 2.74 4.84 10.26
C ILE A 33 3.78 3.89 10.85
N ALA A 34 4.96 4.41 11.24
CA ALA A 34 6.02 3.60 11.83
C ALA A 34 5.55 2.90 13.12
N ARG A 35 4.88 3.66 14.00
CA ARG A 35 4.35 3.16 15.28
C ARG A 35 3.33 2.03 15.08
N ARG A 36 2.34 2.21 14.19
CA ARG A 36 1.33 1.18 13.89
C ARG A 36 1.93 -0.03 13.18
N ALA A 37 2.95 0.16 12.35
CA ALA A 37 3.67 -0.93 11.71
C ALA A 37 4.62 -1.69 12.66
N GLY A 38 4.77 -1.22 13.90
CA GLY A 38 5.64 -1.85 14.91
C GLY A 38 7.13 -1.67 14.63
N VAL A 39 7.51 -0.61 13.91
CA VAL A 39 8.90 -0.34 13.54
C VAL A 39 9.32 1.07 13.97
N GLY A 40 10.63 1.28 14.17
CA GLY A 40 11.14 2.62 14.49
C GLY A 40 11.12 3.55 13.27
N ILE A 41 10.95 4.86 13.51
CA ILE A 41 10.92 5.88 12.43
C ILE A 41 12.19 5.87 11.56
N GLY A 42 13.37 5.59 12.14
CA GLY A 42 14.60 5.42 11.36
C GLY A 42 14.58 4.21 10.43
N THR A 43 13.82 3.16 10.75
CA THR A 43 13.62 2.00 9.86
C THR A 43 12.69 2.36 8.70
N LEU A 44 11.65 3.16 8.95
CA LEU A 44 10.80 3.71 7.89
C LEU A 44 11.65 4.50 6.90
N TYR A 45 12.45 5.46 7.36
CA TYR A 45 13.30 6.27 6.46
C TYR A 45 14.36 5.46 5.72
N ARG A 46 14.86 4.35 6.28
CA ARG A 46 15.75 3.43 5.57
C ARG A 46 15.07 2.71 4.41
N HIS A 47 13.77 2.40 4.52
CA HIS A 47 12.99 1.79 3.45
C HIS A 47 12.40 2.82 2.48
N PHE A 48 12.06 3.99 3.01
CA PHE A 48 11.39 5.07 2.30
C PHE A 48 12.08 6.40 2.64
N PRO A 49 13.13 6.77 1.89
CA PRO A 49 13.94 7.96 2.20
C PRO A 49 13.15 9.27 2.23
N THR A 50 12.05 9.34 1.48
CA THR A 50 11.14 10.49 1.45
C THR A 50 9.69 10.06 1.58
N ARG A 51 8.82 11.02 1.92
CA ARG A 51 7.37 10.82 1.93
C ARG A 51 6.88 10.44 0.54
N GLU A 52 7.37 11.11 -0.48
CA GLU A 52 7.00 10.91 -1.88
C GLU A 52 7.31 9.48 -2.32
N HIS A 53 8.45 8.92 -1.89
CA HIS A 53 8.79 7.53 -2.19
C HIS A 53 7.84 6.54 -1.50
N LEU A 54 7.39 6.81 -0.27
CA LEU A 54 6.36 5.99 0.38
C LEU A 54 5.01 6.11 -0.37
N VAL A 55 4.61 7.33 -0.72
CA VAL A 55 3.37 7.61 -1.47
C VAL A 55 3.39 6.91 -2.83
N GLU A 56 4.51 6.96 -3.56
CA GLU A 56 4.66 6.27 -4.85
C GLU A 56 4.47 4.76 -4.72
N VAL A 57 5.08 4.14 -3.71
CA VAL A 57 4.97 2.70 -3.47
C VAL A 57 3.53 2.32 -3.09
N VAL A 58 2.89 3.10 -2.23
CA VAL A 58 1.48 2.90 -1.86
C VAL A 58 0.59 3.04 -3.09
N TYR A 59 0.73 4.13 -3.84
CA TYR A 59 -0.07 4.38 -5.05
C TYR A 59 0.07 3.25 -6.07
N ARG A 60 1.30 2.80 -6.33
CA ARG A 60 1.57 1.68 -7.25
C ARG A 60 0.87 0.40 -6.80
N ARG A 61 0.93 0.07 -5.50
CA ARG A 61 0.27 -1.10 -4.94
C ARG A 61 -1.25 -1.04 -5.14
N GLU A 62 -1.86 0.12 -4.87
CA GLU A 62 -3.32 0.27 -5.02
C GLU A 62 -3.74 0.17 -6.48
N VAL A 63 -2.99 0.76 -7.42
CA VAL A 63 -3.23 0.60 -8.87
C VAL A 63 -3.09 -0.87 -9.30
N GLU A 64 -2.05 -1.56 -8.84
CA GLU A 64 -1.86 -2.99 -9.12
C GLU A 64 -3.05 -3.83 -8.59
N ALA A 65 -3.56 -3.51 -7.40
CA ALA A 65 -4.73 -4.17 -6.82
C ALA A 65 -6.01 -3.90 -7.63
N LEU A 66 -6.23 -2.67 -8.08
CA LEU A 66 -7.35 -2.31 -8.95
C LEU A 66 -7.31 -3.05 -10.29
N CYS A 67 -6.13 -3.11 -10.92
CA CYS A 67 -5.94 -3.86 -12.16
C CYS A 67 -6.15 -5.37 -11.97
N ALA A 68 -5.68 -5.93 -10.86
CA ALA A 68 -5.91 -7.33 -10.53
C ALA A 68 -7.40 -7.64 -10.34
N ALA A 69 -8.12 -6.78 -9.61
CA ALA A 69 -9.56 -6.90 -9.41
C ALA A 69 -10.33 -6.85 -10.75
N ALA A 70 -9.98 -5.93 -11.65
CA ALA A 70 -10.56 -5.88 -13.00
C ALA A 70 -10.33 -7.20 -13.76
N GLY A 71 -9.10 -7.72 -13.72
CA GLY A 71 -8.74 -8.98 -14.38
C GLY A 71 -9.52 -10.18 -13.83
N GLU A 72 -9.78 -10.23 -12.52
CA GLU A 72 -10.60 -11.27 -11.91
C GLU A 72 -12.07 -11.17 -12.29
N LEU A 73 -12.64 -9.96 -12.29
CA LEU A 73 -14.04 -9.72 -12.65
C LEU A 73 -14.29 -10.09 -14.12
N ALA A 74 -13.38 -9.72 -15.02
CA ALA A 74 -13.46 -10.06 -16.44
C ALA A 74 -13.39 -11.56 -16.72
N GLN A 75 -12.77 -12.36 -15.84
CA GLN A 75 -12.75 -13.82 -15.95
C GLN A 75 -14.03 -14.48 -15.43
N LYS A 76 -14.73 -13.83 -14.50
CA LYS A 76 -15.90 -14.40 -13.79
C LYS A 76 -17.23 -13.95 -14.39
N HIS A 77 -17.26 -12.86 -15.15
CA HIS A 77 -18.51 -12.23 -15.61
C HIS A 77 -18.43 -11.78 -17.09
N PRO A 78 -19.59 -11.67 -17.78
CA PRO A 78 -19.69 -10.93 -19.04
C PRO A 78 -19.18 -9.48 -18.91
N SER A 79 -18.73 -8.89 -20.02
CA SER A 79 -18.01 -7.61 -19.99
C SER A 79 -18.80 -6.42 -19.42
N ASP A 80 -20.11 -6.39 -19.63
CA ASP A 80 -21.01 -5.38 -19.09
C ASP A 80 -21.12 -5.49 -17.56
N VAL A 81 -21.31 -6.70 -17.05
CA VAL A 81 -21.38 -6.99 -15.61
C VAL A 81 -20.03 -6.77 -14.92
N ALA A 82 -18.94 -7.20 -15.55
CA ALA A 82 -17.59 -7.04 -15.01
C ALA A 82 -17.21 -5.56 -14.85
N LEU A 83 -17.58 -4.72 -15.82
CA LEU A 83 -17.33 -3.28 -15.77
C LEU A 83 -18.20 -2.60 -14.70
N GLU A 84 -19.49 -2.95 -14.62
CA GLU A 84 -20.40 -2.41 -13.60
C GLU A 84 -19.91 -2.69 -12.17
N GLN A 85 -19.35 -3.88 -11.92
CA GLN A 85 -18.84 -4.25 -10.59
C GLN A 85 -17.47 -3.68 -10.24
N TRP A 86 -16.70 -3.21 -11.24
CA TRP A 86 -15.37 -2.67 -11.02
C TRP A 86 -15.38 -1.17 -10.68
N MET A 87 -16.42 -0.44 -11.12
CA MET A 87 -16.59 1.00 -10.87
C MET A 87 -17.25 1.29 -9.53
#